data_AF-Q0PB41-F1
#
_entry.id   AF-Q0PB41-F1
#
_cell.length_a   1.000
_cell.length_b   1.000
_cell.length_c   1.000
_cell.angle_alpha   90.00
_cell.angle_beta   90.00
_cell.angle_gamma   90.00
#
_symmetry.space_group_name_H-M   'P 1'
#
loop_
_entity.id
_entity.type
_entity.pdbx_description
1 polymer ?
#
loop_
_entity_poly.entity_id
_entity_poly.type
_entity_poly.pdbx_seq_one_letter_code
_entity_poly.pdbx_strand_id
1 'polypeptide(L)' 'MEKLITYFKLSKAELRKVIFPLKEQVRNAYITVFVVVAVISLFLALVDWLMSSIVSAIV' A
#
# COMPACT_ATOMS: atom_id res chain seq x y z
N MET A 1 31.62 16.18 7.74
CA MET A 1 31.46 14.82 7.14
C MET A 1 31.32 13.74 8.20
N GLU A 2 32.19 13.73 9.22
CA GLU A 2 32.11 12.78 10.36
C GLU A 2 30.73 12.66 11.00
N LYS A 3 30.06 13.81 11.25
CA LYS A 3 28.69 13.82 11.78
C LYS A 3 27.71 13.01 10.91
N LEU A 4 27.79 13.12 9.58
CA LEU A 4 26.92 12.37 8.67
C LEU A 4 27.20 10.86 8.74
N ILE A 5 28.47 10.46 8.78
CA ILE A 5 28.87 9.06 8.92
C ILE A 5 28.33 8.48 10.24
N THR A 6 28.44 9.25 11.33
CA THR A 6 27.89 8.88 12.64
C THR A 6 26.37 8.72 12.58
N TYR A 7 25.64 9.64 11.94
CA TYR A 7 24.19 9.51 11.77
C TYR A 7 23.81 8.26 10.99
N PHE A 8 24.47 7.97 9.86
CA PHE A 8 24.23 6.73 9.12
C PHE A 8 24.50 5.48 9.96
N LYS A 9 25.57 5.49 10.77
CA LYS A 9 25.91 4.37 11.66
C LYS A 9 24.84 4.17 12.73
N LEU A 10 24.36 5.26 13.35
CA LEU A 10 23.30 5.23 14.34
C LEU A 10 21.98 4.76 13.72
N SER A 11 21.57 5.33 12.59
CA SER A 11 20.36 4.89 11.87
C SER A 11 20.42 3.41 11.49
N LYS A 12 21.57 2.90 11.05
CA LYS A 12 21.74 1.47 10.75
C LYS A 12 21.63 0.60 12.00
N ALA A 13 22.13 1.08 13.15
CA ALA A 13 21.98 0.38 14.42
C ALA A 13 20.51 0.34 14.87
N GLU A 14 19.78 1.45 14.73
CA GLU A 14 18.35 1.52 15.03
C GLU A 14 17.52 0.63 14.10
N LEU A 15 17.81 0.60 12.80
CA LEU A 15 17.14 -0.30 11.86
C LEU A 15 17.29 -1.77 12.26
N ARG A 16 18.46 -2.18 12.78
CA ARG A 16 18.68 -3.56 13.25
C ARG A 16 17.88 -3.91 14.51
N LYS A 17 17.44 -2.93 15.29
CA LYS A 17 16.60 -3.14 16.47
C LYS A 17 15.15 -3.45 16.09
N VAL A 18 14.72 -3.03 14.89
CA VAL A 18 13.39 -3.30 14.38
C VAL A 18 13.31 -4.73 13.85
N ILE A 19 12.26 -5.44 14.24
CA ILE A 19 11.93 -6.75 13.66
C ILE A 19 11.46 -6.55 12.21
N PHE A 20 12.31 -6.87 11.25
CA PHE A 20 11.92 -6.87 9.85
C PHE A 20 11.07 -8.09 9.51
N PRO A 21 10.05 -7.92 8.66
CA PRO A 21 9.22 -9.04 8.23
C PRO A 21 10.03 -10.03 7.37
N LEU A 22 9.66 -11.30 7.46
CA LEU A 22 10.15 -12.35 6.58
C LEU A 22 9.66 -12.08 5.14
N LYS A 23 10.41 -12.56 4.15
CA LYS A 23 10.04 -12.41 2.71
C LYS A 23 8.62 -12.92 2.43
N GLU A 24 8.22 -13.99 3.10
CA GLU A 24 6.87 -14.54 2.99
C GLU A 24 5.79 -13.63 3.57
N GLN A 25 6.04 -13.01 4.74
CA GLN A 25 5.13 -12.05 5.35
C GLN A 25 4.94 -10.82 4.44
N VAL A 26 6.02 -10.34 3.81
CA VAL A 26 5.96 -9.22 2.86
C VAL A 26 5.08 -9.59 1.65
N ARG A 27 5.29 -10.78 1.07
CA ARG A 27 4.48 -11.25 -0.07
C ARG A 27 3.01 -11.40 0.31
N ASN A 28 2.73 -11.99 1.47
CA ASN A 28 1.36 -12.19 1.92
C ASN A 28 0.67 -10.85 2.17
N ALA A 29 1.31 -9.92 2.88
CA ALA A 29 0.78 -8.58 3.10
C ALA A 29 0.52 -7.83 1.79
N TYR A 30 1.45 -7.91 0.83
CA TYR A 30 1.28 -7.33 -0.49
C TYR A 30 0.07 -7.90 -1.24
N ILE A 31 -0.06 -9.24 -1.29
CA ILE A 31 -1.18 -9.90 -1.96
C ILE A 31 -2.50 -9.53 -1.28
N THR A 32 -2.55 -9.55 0.06
CA THR A 32 -3.76 -9.17 0.82
C THR A 32 -4.19 -7.75 0.49
N VAL A 33 -3.27 -6.77 0.56
CA VAL A 33 -3.59 -5.38 0.25
C VAL A 33 -4.03 -5.23 -1.21
N PHE A 34 -3.33 -5.88 -2.14
CA PHE A 34 -3.68 -5.85 -3.56
C PHE A 34 -5.10 -6.39 -3.82
N VAL A 35 -5.44 -7.55 -3.25
CA VAL A 35 -6.76 -8.17 -3.39
C VAL A 35 -7.86 -7.29 -2.79
N VAL A 36 -7.65 -6.77 -1.58
CA VAL A 36 -8.64 -5.91 -0.91
C VAL A 36 -8.88 -4.63 -1.71
N VAL A 37 -7.82 -3.96 -2.17
CA VAL A 37 -7.94 -2.76 -3.00
C VAL A 37 -8.62 -3.07 -4.33
N ALA A 38 -8.30 -4.19 -4.97
CA ALA A 38 -8.93 -4.61 -6.24
C ALA A 38 -10.43 -4.88 -6.08
N VAL A 39 -10.87 -5.51 -4.99
CA VAL A 39 -12.29 -5.76 -4.72
C VAL A 39 -13.04 -4.45 -4.48
N ILE A 40 -12.47 -3.55 -3.67
CA ILE A 40 -13.08 -2.26 -3.38
C ILE A 40 -13.15 -1.40 -4.65
N SER A 41 -12.06 -1.34 -5.43
CA SER A 41 -12.03 -0.55 -6.66
C SER A 41 -13.00 -1.08 -7.70
N LEU A 42 -13.15 -2.40 -7.83
CA LEU A 42 -14.15 -3.01 -8.71
C LEU A 42 -15.57 -2.65 -8.28
N PHE A 43 -15.87 -2.70 -6.97
CA PHE A 43 -17.17 -2.30 -6.46
C PHE A 43 -17.47 -0.82 -6.73
N LEU A 44 -16.51 0.06 -6.45
CA LEU A 44 -16.66 1.49 -6.73
C LEU A 44 -16.82 1.77 -8.23
N ALA A 45 -16.09 1.05 -9.09
CA ALA A 45 -16.23 1.17 -10.54
C ALA A 45 -17.63 0.74 -11.04
N LEU A 46 -18.22 -0.31 -10.47
CA LEU A 46 -19.58 -0.73 -10.79
C LEU A 46 -20.62 0.30 -10.36
N VAL A 47 -20.47 0.88 -9.17
CA VAL A 47 -21.38 1.93 -8.66
C VAL A 47 -21.27 3.20 -9.52
N ASP A 48 -20.06 3.61 -9.87
CA ASP A 48 -19.80 4.77 -10.73
C ASP A 48 -20.41 4.56 -12.13
N TRP A 49 -20.20 3.38 -12.71
CA TRP A 49 -20.79 3.02 -14.00
C TRP A 49 -22.32 3.02 -13.96
N LEU A 50 -22.92 2.48 -12.90
CA LEU A 50 -24.38 2.49 -12.71
C LEU A 50 -24.93 3.91 -12.59
N MET A 51 -24.30 4.75 -11.77
CA MET A 51 -24.68 6.15 -11.61
C MET A 51 -24.53 6.94 -12.91
N SER A 52 -23.42 6.77 -13.63
CA SER A 52 -23.17 7.40 -14.93
C SER A 52 -24.24 6.99 -15.95
N SER A 53 -24.59 5.71 -15.99
CA SER A 53 -25.64 5.18 -16.87
C SER A 53 -27.01 5.80 -16.57
N ILE A 54 -27.37 5.91 -15.29
CA ILE A 54 -28.63 6.56 -14.86
C ILE A 54 -28.65 8.04 -15.24
N VAL A 55 -27.56 8.76 -14.97
CA VAL A 55 -27.47 10.19 -15.31
C VAL A 55 -27.56 10.40 -16.82
N SER A 56 -26.87 9.59 -17.63
CA SER A 56 -26.92 9.66 -19.10
C SER A 56 -28.27 9.25 -19.72
N ALA A 57 -29.10 8.54 -18.96
CA ALA A 57 -30.45 8.17 -19.41
C ALA A 57 -31.47 9.27 -19.11
N ILE A 58 -31.20 10.12 -18.12
CA ILE A 58 -32.07 11.22 -17.68
C ILE A 58 -31.71 12.53 -18.39
N VAL A 59 -30.42 12.79 -18.58
CA VAL A 59 -29.85 13.99 -19.23
C VAL A 59 -29.48 13.67 -20.66
#